data_AF-A0A6P0YL18-F1
#
_entry.id   AF-A0A6P0YL18-F1
#
_cell.length_a   1.000
_cell.length_b   1.000
_cell.length_c   1.000
_cell.angle_alpha   90.00
_cell.angle_beta   90.00
_cell.angle_gamma   90.00
#
_symmetry.space_group_name_H-M   'P 1'
#
loop_
_entity.id
_entity.type
_entity.pdbx_description
1 polymer ?
#
loop_
_entity_poly.entity_id
_entity_poly.type
_entity_poly.pdbx_seq_one_letter_code
_entity_poly.pdbx_strand_id
1 'polypeptide(L)' 'MLNIERALKQDRLLRALTGLNCKADYTLLKSFNQMYEQTLLLKPGQRSVGGGRKARLRTTQ' A
#
# COMPACT_ATOMS: atom_id res chain seq x y z
N MET A 1 4.96 -19.98 -4.27
CA MET A 1 4.49 -18.61 -3.95
C MET A 1 4.55 -18.43 -2.45
N LEU A 2 5.09 -17.31 -1.95
CA LEU A 2 5.27 -17.07 -0.52
C LEU A 2 3.90 -16.96 0.16
N ASN A 3 3.59 -17.88 1.07
CA ASN A 3 2.31 -17.86 1.79
C ASN A 3 2.42 -16.91 2.99
N ILE A 4 2.02 -15.66 2.76
CA ILE A 4 2.14 -14.56 3.73
C ILE A 4 1.25 -14.83 4.95
N GLU A 5 0.06 -15.38 4.77
CA GLU A 5 -0.85 -15.71 5.89
C GLU A 5 -0.23 -16.73 6.85
N ARG A 6 0.47 -17.72 6.30
CA ARG A 6 1.20 -18.71 7.09
C ARG A 6 2.38 -18.06 7.83
N ALA A 7 3.08 -17.13 7.21
CA ALA A 7 4.19 -16.42 7.84
C ALA A 7 3.72 -15.53 9.00
N LEU A 8 2.59 -14.84 8.86
CA LEU A 8 2.01 -14.00 9.93
C LEU A 8 1.61 -14.80 11.18
N LYS A 9 1.24 -16.08 11.02
CA LYS A 9 0.88 -16.97 12.14
C LYS A 9 2.09 -17.62 12.82
N GLN A 10 3.30 -17.50 12.25
CA GLN A 10 4.50 -18.20 12.72
C GLN A 10 5.65 -17.21 12.95
N ASP A 11 5.95 -16.91 14.21
CA ASP A 11 6.99 -15.93 14.61
C ASP A 11 8.36 -16.23 13.98
N ARG A 12 8.73 -17.51 13.83
CA ARG A 12 9.99 -17.90 13.16
C ARG A 12 10.03 -17.52 11.68
N LEU A 13 8.91 -17.71 10.96
CA LEU A 13 8.85 -17.35 9.54
C LEU A 13 8.79 -15.84 9.36
N LEU A 14 8.02 -15.16 10.19
CA LEU A 14 7.96 -13.70 10.21
C LEU A 14 9.36 -13.12 10.46
N ARG A 15 10.09 -13.63 11.46
CA ARG A 15 11.47 -13.22 11.75
C ARG A 15 12.45 -13.55 10.63
N ALA A 16 12.29 -14.66 9.91
CA ALA A 16 13.14 -14.96 8.76
C ALA A 16 12.92 -13.99 7.59
N LEU A 17 11.70 -13.47 7.43
CA LEU A 17 11.33 -12.55 6.34
C LEU A 17 11.65 -11.09 6.65
N THR A 18 11.37 -10.64 7.87
CA THR A 18 11.47 -9.22 8.25
C THR A 18 12.62 -8.94 9.22
N GLY A 19 13.21 -9.98 9.82
CA GLY A 19 14.16 -9.83 10.93
C GLY A 19 13.50 -9.46 12.26
N LEU A 20 12.18 -9.26 12.29
CA LEU A 20 11.44 -8.77 13.44
C LEU A 20 10.69 -9.91 14.16
N ASN A 21 10.39 -9.73 15.44
CA ASN A 21 9.42 -10.59 16.13
C ASN A 21 8.00 -10.04 15.95
N CYS A 22 6.99 -10.87 16.17
CA CYS A 22 5.59 -10.45 16.06
C CYS A 22 5.28 -9.22 16.93
N LYS A 23 5.88 -9.13 18.14
CA LYS A 23 5.65 -7.99 19.06
C LYS A 23 6.18 -6.66 18.53
N ALA A 24 7.36 -6.65 17.92
CA ALA A 24 7.95 -5.47 17.29
C ALA A 24 7.16 -5.10 16.04
N ASP A 25 6.69 -6.10 15.30
CA ASP A 25 5.85 -5.89 14.12
C ASP A 25 4.53 -5.20 14.49
N TYR A 26 3.82 -5.66 15.53
CA TYR A 26 2.62 -4.98 16.05
C TYR A 26 2.88 -3.55 16.54
N THR A 27 4.07 -3.31 17.11
CA THR A 27 4.46 -1.97 17.57
C THR A 27 4.68 -1.03 16.39
N LEU A 28 5.37 -1.50 15.36
CA LEU A 28 5.63 -0.76 14.13
C LEU A 28 4.37 -0.56 13.29
N LEU A 29 3.45 -1.53 13.29
CA LEU A 29 2.19 -1.49 12.53
C LEU A 29 1.40 -0.21 12.83
N LYS A 30 1.35 0.21 14.11
CA LYS A 30 0.63 1.43 14.50
C LYS A 30 1.23 2.68 13.85
N SER A 31 2.55 2.85 13.92
CA SER A 31 3.26 3.99 13.33
C SER A 31 3.22 3.95 11.80
N PHE A 32 3.36 2.77 11.20
CA PHE A 32 3.25 2.58 9.75
C PHE A 32 1.86 2.95 9.24
N ASN A 33 0.80 2.48 9.89
CA ASN A 33 -0.57 2.84 9.50
C ASN A 33 -0.78 4.35 9.59
N GLN A 34 -0.34 4.98 10.67
CA GLN A 34 -0.47 6.43 10.81
C GLN A 34 0.25 7.20 9.69
N MET A 35 1.50 6.81 9.38
CA MET A 35 2.26 7.42 8.28
C MET A 35 1.64 7.12 6.91
N TYR A 36 1.14 5.91 6.70
CA TYR A 36 0.49 5.49 5.46
C TYR A 36 -0.75 6.33 5.18
N GLU A 37 -1.65 6.47 6.16
CA GLU A 37 -2.84 7.32 6.05
C GLU A 37 -2.47 8.78 5.76
N GLN A 38 -1.45 9.31 6.42
CA GLN A 38 -0.92 10.64 6.12
C GLN A 38 -0.40 10.75 4.68
N THR A 39 0.28 9.73 4.17
CA THR A 39 0.77 9.74 2.78
C THR A 39 -0.35 9.65 1.74
N LEU A 40 -1.47 8.98 2.07
CA LEU A 40 -2.65 8.94 1.20
C LEU A 40 -3.31 10.31 1.07
N LEU A 41 -3.36 11.08 2.17
CA LEU A 41 -3.89 12.44 2.17
C LEU A 41 -2.99 13.42 1.39
N LEU A 42 -1.67 13.19 1.43
CA LEU A 42 -0.68 14.06 0.79
C LEU A 42 -0.45 13.74 -0.69
N LYS A 43 -0.83 12.56 -1.18
CA LYS A 43 -0.73 12.22 -2.60
C LYS A 43 -1.97 12.71 -3.35
N PRO A 44 -1.88 13.77 -4.18
CA PRO A 44 -2.92 14.01 -5.17
C PRO A 44 -3.00 12.77 -6.06
N GLY A 45 -4.20 12.21 -6.23
CA GLY A 45 -4.41 11.03 -7.05
C GLY A 45 -3.93 11.29 -8.48
N GLN A 46 -2.72 10.85 -8.81
CA GLN A 46 -2.22 10.86 -10.17
C GLN A 46 -3.07 9.88 -10.97
N ARG A 47 -3.97 10.43 -11.80
CA ARG A 47 -4.66 9.62 -12.80
C ARG A 47 -3.61 9.08 -13.76
N SER A 48 -3.79 7.83 -14.20
CA SER A 48 -2.98 7.27 -15.27
C SER A 48 -3.00 8.20 -16.49
N VAL A 49 -1.87 8.30 -17.19
CA VAL A 49 -1.81 8.98 -18.47
C VAL A 49 -2.82 8.30 -19.41
N GLY A 50 -3.88 9.01 -19.79
CA GLY A 50 -5.03 8.46 -20.54
C GLY A 50 -6.34 8.30 -19.76
N GLY A 51 -6.36 8.52 -18.45
CA GLY A 51 -7.56 8.51 -17.60
C GLY A 51 -8.39 9.81 -17.61
N GLY A 52 -8.11 10.71 -18.57
CA GLY A 52 -8.95 11.89 -18.83
C GLY A 52 -10.25 11.50 -19.55
N ARG A 53 -11.30 12.34 -19.44
CA ARG A 53 -12.47 12.22 -20.33
C ARG A 53 -11.98 12.23 -21.78
N LYS A 54 -12.34 11.22 -22.57
CA LYS A 54 -12.05 11.18 -24.02
C LYS A 54 -12.39 12.53 -24.64
N ALA A 55 -11.50 13.07 -25.47
CA ALA A 55 -11.75 14.32 -26.19
C ALA A 55 -13.09 14.20 -26.93
N ARG A 56 -14.09 14.99 -26.52
CA ARG A 56 -15.32 15.13 -27.31
C ARG A 56 -14.94 15.94 -28.54
N LEU A 57 -15.03 15.33 -29.72
CA LEU A 57 -14.99 16.05 -30.99
C LEU A 57 -16.09 17.12 -30.95
N ARG A 58 -15.70 18.38 -30.93
CA ARG A 58 -16.61 19.49 -31.20
C ARG A 58 -16.73 19.59 -32.71
N THR A 59 -17.88 19.24 -33.25
CA THR A 59 -18.23 19.56 -34.63
C THR A 59 -18.33 21.07 -34.75
N THR A 60 -17.42 21.67 -35.51
CA THR A 60 -17.59 23.02 -36.06
C THR A 60 -18.63 22.95 -37.17
N GLN A 61 -19.59 23.86 -37.11
CA GLN A 61 -20.68 24.04 -38.09
C GLN A 61 -20.14 24.24 -39.50
#